data_AF-A0A480A9R2-F1
#
_entry.id   AF-A0A480A9R2-F1
#
_cell.length_a   1.000
_cell.length_b   1.000
_cell.length_c   1.000
_cell.angle_alpha   90.00
_cell.angle_beta   90.00
_cell.angle_gamma   90.00
#
_symmetry.space_group_name_H-M   'P 1'
#
loop_
_entity.id
_entity.type
_entity.pdbx_description
1 polymer ?
#
loop_
_entity_poly.entity_id
_entity_poly.type
_entity_poly.pdbx_seq_one_letter_code
_entity_poly.pdbx_strand_id
1 'polypeptide(L)'
;MDKIKLIDCTLRDGGYYNEWDFNPQLIKEYLQAMSAISVDYVELGFRSFNRKGFKGGCAYTMENFISQFDIPENLKIGVMVNGSELVKHPDGVVGGLGHLFKPASKSLVTLVRIVKNFMRNKSRDNYKSCLWSDPSKTNV
;
A
#
# COMPACT_ATOMS: atom_id res chain seq x y z
N MET A 1 0.92 17.23 -23.23
CA MET A 1 0.20 17.54 -21.97
C MET A 1 0.12 16.23 -21.21
N ASP A 2 0.78 16.13 -20.07
CA ASP A 2 0.88 14.84 -19.36
C ASP A 2 -0.46 14.48 -18.73
N LYS A 3 -0.85 13.20 -18.86
CA LYS A 3 -2.11 12.70 -18.30
C LYS A 3 -1.99 12.63 -16.78
N ILE A 4 -2.79 13.43 -16.06
CA ILE A 4 -2.91 13.36 -14.60
C ILE A 4 -3.40 11.95 -14.22
N LYS A 5 -2.78 11.37 -13.20
CA LYS A 5 -3.17 10.09 -12.61
C LYS A 5 -3.93 10.32 -11.32
N LEU A 6 -5.15 9.78 -11.24
CA LEU A 6 -5.99 9.90 -10.05
C LEU A 6 -5.84 8.66 -9.16
N ILE A 7 -5.61 8.91 -7.87
CA ILE A 7 -5.63 7.90 -6.83
C ILE A 7 -6.72 8.24 -5.83
N ASP A 8 -7.62 7.31 -5.57
CA ASP A 8 -8.55 7.39 -4.46
C ASP A 8 -8.00 6.59 -3.28
N CYS A 9 -8.05 7.17 -2.08
CA CYS A 9 -7.57 6.55 -0.84
C CYS A 9 -8.65 6.48 0.25
N THR A 10 -9.93 6.54 -0.13
CA THR A 10 -11.07 6.54 0.79
C THR A 10 -11.06 5.35 1.73
N LEU A 11 -10.80 4.13 1.24
CA LEU A 11 -10.77 2.94 2.12
C LEU A 11 -9.55 2.94 3.06
N ARG A 12 -8.40 3.46 2.60
CA ARG A 12 -7.20 3.59 3.43
C ARG A 12 -7.36 4.66 4.52
N ASP A 13 -7.82 5.85 4.16
CA ASP A 13 -7.99 6.98 5.09
C ASP A 13 -9.28 6.88 5.90
N GLY A 14 -10.38 6.41 5.32
CA GLY A 14 -11.63 6.18 6.04
C GLY A 14 -11.54 5.04 7.06
N GLY A 15 -10.58 4.12 6.88
CA GLY A 15 -10.38 2.98 7.77
C GLY A 15 -10.04 3.31 9.21
N TYR A 16 -9.63 4.55 9.51
CA TYR A 16 -9.39 5.00 10.88
C TYR A 16 -10.65 4.94 11.76
N TYR A 17 -11.84 5.03 11.18
CA TYR A 17 -13.10 5.09 11.94
C TYR A 17 -13.68 3.71 12.27
N ASN A 18 -13.25 2.65 11.57
CA ASN A 18 -13.80 1.30 11.69
C ASN A 18 -12.71 0.23 11.75
N GLU A 19 -11.51 0.59 12.19
CA GLU A 19 -10.39 -0.35 12.32
C GLU A 19 -10.03 -1.06 10.99
N TRP A 20 -10.26 -0.38 9.86
CA TRP A 20 -10.13 -0.90 8.49
C TRP A 20 -10.99 -2.14 8.21
N ASP A 21 -12.11 -2.28 8.92
CA ASP A 21 -13.07 -3.37 8.76
C ASP A 21 -14.29 -2.94 7.97
N PHE A 22 -14.19 -3.09 6.65
CA PHE A 22 -15.27 -2.79 5.72
C PHE A 22 -15.97 -4.07 5.29
N ASN A 23 -17.30 -4.00 5.13
CA ASN A 23 -18.06 -5.08 4.53
C ASN A 23 -17.50 -5.40 3.12
N PRO A 24 -17.18 -6.67 2.79
CA PRO A 24 -16.65 -7.04 1.47
C PRO A 24 -17.53 -6.61 0.30
N GLN A 25 -18.85 -6.62 0.46
CA GLN A 25 -19.79 -6.17 -0.57
C GLN A 25 -19.63 -4.66 -0.85
N LEU A 26 -19.41 -3.86 0.20
CA LEU A 26 -19.15 -2.43 0.06
C LEU A 26 -17.84 -2.20 -0.72
N ILE A 27 -16.78 -2.96 -0.42
CA ILE A 27 -15.51 -2.85 -1.15
C ILE A 27 -15.71 -3.20 -2.63
N LYS A 28 -16.47 -4.27 -2.92
CA LYS A 28 -16.77 -4.68 -4.30
C LYS A 28 -17.50 -3.56 -5.06
N GLU A 29 -18.58 -3.03 -4.50
CA GLU A 29 -19.36 -1.94 -5.10
C GLU A 29 -18.50 -0.69 -5.30
N TYR A 30 -17.66 -0.37 -4.31
CA TYR A 30 -16.75 0.76 -4.37
C TYR A 30 -15.73 0.64 -5.52
N LEU A 31 -15.12 -0.53 -5.70
CA LEU A 31 -14.18 -0.76 -6.82
C LEU A 31 -14.86 -0.61 -8.19
N GLN A 32 -16.10 -1.09 -8.34
CA GLN A 32 -16.87 -0.91 -9.57
C GLN A 32 -17.19 0.57 -9.82
N ALA A 33 -17.58 1.30 -8.77
CA ALA A 33 -17.85 2.74 -8.87
C ALA A 33 -16.59 3.53 -9.29
N MET A 34 -15.43 3.24 -8.68
CA MET A 34 -14.15 3.90 -9.01
C MET A 34 -13.70 3.61 -10.44
N SER A 35 -13.89 2.38 -10.92
CA SER A 35 -13.66 2.02 -12.32
C SER A 35 -14.59 2.79 -13.27
N ALA A 36 -15.88 2.90 -12.95
CA ALA A 36 -16.86 3.59 -13.79
C ALA A 36 -16.55 5.09 -13.97
N ILE A 37 -15.98 5.73 -12.94
CA ILE A 37 -15.52 7.14 -13.02
C ILE A 37 -14.07 7.28 -13.51
N SER A 38 -13.44 6.20 -13.99
CA SER A 38 -12.09 6.18 -14.56
C SER A 38 -10.99 6.67 -13.60
N VAL A 39 -11.10 6.36 -12.31
CA VAL A 39 -9.98 6.51 -11.36
C VAL A 39 -8.86 5.54 -11.77
N ASP A 40 -7.60 5.99 -11.75
CA ASP A 40 -6.49 5.12 -12.15
C ASP A 40 -6.12 4.12 -11.05
N TYR A 41 -6.15 4.54 -9.78
CA TYR A 41 -5.76 3.71 -8.63
C TYR A 41 -6.73 3.81 -7.45
N VAL A 42 -7.01 2.68 -6.79
CA VAL A 42 -7.61 2.65 -5.46
C VAL A 42 -6.60 2.14 -4.45
N GLU A 43 -6.30 2.96 -3.44
CA GLU A 43 -5.51 2.55 -2.28
C GLU A 43 -6.44 1.88 -1.25
N LEU A 44 -6.47 0.55 -1.26
CA LEU A 44 -7.40 -0.25 -0.45
C LEU A 44 -7.13 -0.15 1.05
N GLY A 45 -5.88 0.13 1.44
CA GLY A 45 -5.50 0.14 2.84
C GLY A 45 -4.01 0.01 3.07
N PHE A 46 -3.65 -0.54 4.23
CA PHE A 46 -2.26 -0.76 4.62
C PHE A 46 -1.77 -2.17 4.28
N ARG A 47 -0.44 -2.30 4.21
CA ARG A 47 0.33 -3.54 4.36
C ARG A 47 1.17 -3.41 5.62
N SER A 48 0.68 -3.97 6.72
CA SER A 48 1.24 -3.79 8.07
C SER A 48 1.63 -5.13 8.71
N PHE A 49 2.66 -5.09 9.55
CA PHE A 49 3.03 -6.17 10.47
C PHE A 49 2.33 -6.05 11.82
N ASN A 50 1.76 -4.88 12.12
CA ASN A 50 1.15 -4.60 13.39
C ASN A 50 -0.20 -5.33 13.51
N ARG A 51 -0.21 -6.43 14.25
CA ARG A 51 -1.40 -7.24 14.55
C ARG A 51 -1.95 -6.99 15.96
N LYS A 52 -1.71 -5.79 16.53
CA LYS A 52 -2.24 -5.45 17.85
C LYS A 52 -3.74 -5.19 17.77
N GLY A 53 -4.51 -5.98 18.52
CA GLY A 53 -5.97 -5.90 18.54
C GLY A 53 -6.60 -6.44 17.26
N PHE A 54 -7.93 -6.31 17.18
CA PHE A 54 -8.65 -6.60 15.96
C PHE A 54 -8.45 -5.47 14.95
N LYS A 55 -8.16 -5.83 13.71
CA LYS A 55 -8.14 -4.94 12.55
C LYS A 55 -8.71 -5.69 11.35
N GLY A 56 -9.50 -5.00 10.53
CA GLY A 56 -10.12 -5.59 9.36
C GLY A 56 -9.16 -5.86 8.21
N GLY A 57 -9.70 -6.43 7.12
CA GLY A 57 -8.91 -6.87 5.97
C GLY A 57 -8.08 -5.74 5.34
N CYS A 58 -8.60 -4.52 5.30
CA CYS A 58 -7.91 -3.36 4.73
C CYS A 58 -6.70 -2.88 5.57
N ALA A 59 -6.53 -3.31 6.82
CA ALA A 59 -5.32 -2.98 7.58
C ALA A 59 -4.07 -3.75 7.10
N TYR A 60 -4.29 -4.90 6.47
CA TYR A 60 -3.23 -5.79 6.02
C TYR A 60 -3.15 -5.94 4.51
N THR A 61 -4.31 -5.81 3.83
CA THR A 61 -4.49 -5.84 2.37
C THR A 61 -3.59 -6.89 1.72
N MET A 62 -3.71 -8.12 2.22
CA MET A 62 -2.93 -9.27 1.79
C MET A 62 -3.47 -9.79 0.45
N GLU A 63 -2.64 -10.48 -0.32
CA GLU A 63 -3.00 -10.99 -1.65
C GLU A 63 -4.28 -11.84 -1.63
N ASN A 64 -4.44 -12.68 -0.62
CA ASN A 64 -5.62 -13.54 -0.45
C ASN A 64 -6.91 -12.77 -0.14
N PHE A 65 -6.79 -11.58 0.46
CA PHE A 65 -7.93 -10.68 0.69
C PHE A 65 -8.30 -9.97 -0.62
N ILE A 66 -7.30 -9.42 -1.33
CA ILE A 66 -7.52 -8.74 -2.60
C ILE A 66 -8.14 -9.70 -3.64
N SER A 67 -7.71 -10.97 -3.67
CA SER A 67 -8.20 -11.98 -4.61
C SER A 67 -9.67 -12.37 -4.41
N GLN A 68 -10.34 -11.87 -3.36
CA GLN A 68 -11.78 -12.06 -3.14
C GLN A 68 -12.63 -11.10 -3.99
N PHE A 69 -12.01 -10.07 -4.58
CA PHE A 69 -12.70 -9.04 -5.34
C PHE A 69 -12.39 -9.14 -6.84
N ASP A 70 -13.42 -8.99 -7.66
CA ASP A 70 -13.27 -8.84 -9.11
C ASP A 70 -12.80 -7.41 -9.42
N ILE A 71 -11.49 -7.23 -9.59
CA ILE A 71 -10.88 -5.92 -9.88
C ILE A 71 -11.08 -5.62 -11.37
N PRO A 72 -11.72 -4.49 -11.74
CA PRO A 72 -11.85 -4.07 -13.14
C PRO A 72 -10.47 -3.84 -13.81
N GLU A 73 -10.32 -4.24 -15.07
CA GLU A 73 -9.03 -4.17 -15.79
C GLU A 73 -8.45 -2.76 -15.89
N ASN A 74 -9.31 -1.74 -15.91
CA ASN A 74 -8.91 -0.34 -15.98
C ASN A 74 -8.52 0.25 -14.62
N LEU A 75 -8.71 -0.47 -13.52
CA LEU A 75 -8.49 0.00 -12.16
C LEU A 75 -7.31 -0.73 -11.52
N LYS A 76 -6.36 0.03 -11.00
CA LYS A 76 -5.16 -0.52 -10.35
C LYS A 76 -5.27 -0.45 -8.83
N ILE A 77 -4.71 -1.45 -8.15
CA ILE A 77 -4.74 -1.51 -6.69
C ILE A 77 -3.42 -0.97 -6.11
N GLY A 78 -3.57 -0.10 -5.11
CA GLY A 78 -2.49 0.41 -4.28
C GLY A 78 -2.63 0.02 -2.80
N VAL A 79 -1.51 0.02 -2.10
CA VAL A 79 -1.46 -0.11 -0.63
C VAL A 79 -0.43 0.86 -0.06
N MET A 80 -0.60 1.18 1.22
CA MET A 80 0.36 1.97 1.98
C MET A 80 1.13 1.11 2.97
N VAL A 81 2.44 1.34 3.13
CA VAL A 81 3.26 0.71 4.16
C VAL A 81 3.79 1.79 5.11
N ASN A 82 3.74 1.52 6.41
CA ASN A 82 4.41 2.36 7.38
C ASN A 82 5.92 2.07 7.37
N GLY A 83 6.71 3.02 6.90
CA GLY A 83 8.16 2.88 6.81
C GLY A 83 8.84 2.65 8.15
N SER A 84 8.22 3.04 9.28
CA SER A 84 8.75 2.74 10.60
C SER A 84 8.64 1.27 11.00
N GLU A 85 7.68 0.53 10.44
CA GLU A 85 7.57 -0.92 10.64
C GLU A 85 8.65 -1.66 9.83
N LEU A 86 8.87 -1.25 8.58
CA LEU A 86 9.92 -1.82 7.72
C LEU A 86 11.32 -1.66 8.32
N VAL A 87 11.65 -0.45 8.79
CA VAL A 87 12.99 -0.17 9.33
C VAL A 87 13.26 -0.90 10.65
N LYS A 88 12.20 -1.26 11.40
CA LYS A 88 12.31 -1.99 12.67
C LYS A 88 12.15 -3.50 12.52
N HIS A 89 11.93 -4.01 11.31
CA HIS A 89 11.75 -5.44 11.08
C HIS A 89 13.05 -6.20 11.38
N PRO A 90 13.00 -7.35 12.09
CA PRO A 90 14.20 -8.10 12.49
C PRO A 90 15.05 -8.57 11.29
N ASP A 91 14.40 -8.91 10.18
CA ASP A 91 15.08 -9.33 8.94
C ASP A 91 15.56 -8.16 8.07
N GLY A 92 15.56 -6.94 8.63
CA GLY A 92 15.84 -5.71 7.90
C GLY A 92 14.76 -5.35 6.88
N VAL A 93 15.01 -4.26 6.13
CA VAL A 93 14.04 -3.68 5.19
C VAL A 93 13.72 -4.64 4.03
N VAL A 94 14.73 -5.24 3.41
CA VAL A 94 14.54 -6.14 2.25
C VAL A 94 13.83 -7.42 2.68
N GLY A 95 14.23 -8.04 3.79
CA GLY A 95 13.56 -9.21 4.35
C GLY A 95 12.11 -8.91 4.72
N GLY A 96 11.86 -7.79 5.40
CA GLY A 96 10.51 -7.31 5.71
C GLY A 96 9.63 -7.14 4.47
N LEU A 97 10.15 -6.51 3.41
CA LEU A 97 9.41 -6.41 2.15
C LEU A 97 9.11 -7.79 1.53
N GLY A 98 10.02 -8.76 1.65
CA GLY A 98 9.80 -10.14 1.22
C GLY A 98 8.65 -10.84 1.95
N HIS A 99 8.40 -10.51 3.23
CA HIS A 99 7.23 -10.98 3.98
C HIS A 99 5.93 -10.27 3.58
N LEU A 100 6.04 -9.00 3.14
CA LEU A 100 4.88 -8.18 2.78
C LEU A 100 4.49 -8.25 1.30
N PHE A 101 5.32 -8.75 0.40
CA PHE A 101 5.01 -8.67 -1.03
C PHE A 101 5.40 -9.92 -1.77
N LYS A 102 4.53 -10.33 -2.69
CA LYS A 102 4.93 -11.23 -3.77
C LYS A 102 5.81 -10.45 -4.76
N PRO A 103 6.59 -11.14 -5.62
CA PRO A 103 7.23 -10.49 -6.76
C PRO A 103 6.20 -9.68 -7.56
N ALA A 104 6.58 -8.51 -8.05
CA ALA A 104 5.64 -7.57 -8.70
C ALA A 104 4.87 -8.21 -9.86
N SER A 105 5.49 -9.11 -10.63
CA SER A 105 4.84 -9.86 -11.72
C SER A 105 3.76 -10.85 -11.28
N LYS A 106 3.65 -11.13 -9.98
CA LYS A 106 2.69 -12.07 -9.36
C LYS A 106 1.79 -11.40 -8.32
N SER A 107 1.88 -10.08 -8.18
CA SER A 107 1.13 -9.31 -7.18
C SER A 107 -0.09 -8.65 -7.81
N LEU A 108 -1.21 -8.66 -7.09
CA LEU A 108 -2.39 -7.86 -7.46
C LEU A 108 -2.20 -6.37 -7.14
N VAL A 109 -1.22 -6.05 -6.30
CA VAL A 109 -0.85 -4.67 -5.95
C VAL A 109 0.14 -4.14 -6.98
N THR A 110 -0.19 -2.98 -7.55
CA THR A 110 0.63 -2.33 -8.58
C THR A 110 1.21 -0.99 -8.12
N LEU A 111 0.74 -0.48 -6.97
CA LEU A 111 1.25 0.73 -6.35
C LEU A 111 1.53 0.48 -4.86
N VAL A 112 2.75 0.79 -4.43
CA VAL A 112 3.11 0.78 -3.01
C VAL A 112 3.53 2.19 -2.61
N ARG A 113 2.78 2.80 -1.69
CA ARG A 113 3.13 4.08 -1.07
C ARG A 113 3.76 3.81 0.29
N ILE A 114 4.80 4.56 0.64
CA ILE A 114 5.47 4.43 1.94
C ILE A 114 5.24 5.71 2.73
N VAL A 115 4.59 5.60 3.88
CA VAL A 115 4.44 6.72 4.81
C VAL A 115 5.53 6.67 5.87
N LYS A 116 6.11 7.83 6.17
CA LYS A 116 7.06 7.99 7.25
C LYS A 116 6.81 9.33 7.92
N ASN A 117 6.73 9.31 9.25
CA ASN A 117 6.68 10.56 10.01
C ASN A 117 8.03 11.28 9.88
N PHE A 118 8.01 12.46 9.25
CA PHE A 118 9.19 13.30 9.08
C PHE A 118 9.32 14.24 10.28
N MET A 119 9.76 13.71 11.41
CA MET A 119 10.17 14.55 12.55
C MET A 119 11.59 15.07 12.27
N ARG A 120 11.72 16.39 12.12
CA ARG A 120 12.90 17.17 11.64
C ARG A 120 14.19 17.02 12.47
N ASN A 121 14.23 16.23 13.55
CA ASN A 121 15.31 16.22 14.54
C ASN A 121 16.00 14.85 14.79
N LYS A 122 16.07 13.94 13.81
CA LYS A 122 17.05 12.84 13.85
C LYS A 122 17.87 12.82 12.57
N SER A 123 19.18 12.73 12.76
CA SER A 123 20.26 12.98 11.80
C SER A 123 20.03 12.46 10.38
N ARG A 124 20.65 13.16 9.43
CA ARG A 124 20.63 12.98 7.97
C ARG A 124 21.13 11.60 7.48
N ASP A 125 21.28 10.59 8.33
CA ASP A 125 21.95 9.33 7.96
C ASP A 125 21.01 8.27 7.36
N ASN A 126 19.68 8.51 7.41
CA ASN A 126 18.68 7.55 6.94
C ASN A 126 18.26 7.74 5.46
N TYR A 127 18.89 8.64 4.70
CA TYR A 127 18.50 8.91 3.31
C TYR A 127 18.84 7.78 2.32
N LYS A 128 19.60 6.76 2.74
CA LYS A 128 19.98 5.63 1.87
C LYS A 128 18.81 4.71 1.51
N SER A 129 17.75 4.62 2.32
CA SER A 129 16.63 3.72 2.02
C SER A 129 15.62 4.27 1.01
N CYS A 130 15.54 5.60 0.84
CA CYS A 130 14.69 6.22 -0.17
C CYS A 130 15.39 6.40 -1.53
N LEU A 131 16.71 6.19 -1.61
CA LEU A 131 17.47 6.21 -2.87
C LEU A 131 17.32 4.92 -3.69
N TRP A 132 16.61 3.91 -3.17
CA TRP A 132 16.38 2.63 -3.85
C TRP A 132 15.48 2.72 -5.10
N SER A 133 14.77 3.83 -5.29
CA SER A 133 13.91 4.05 -6.45
C SER A 133 14.58 4.88 -7.57
N ASP A 134 15.88 5.14 -7.47
CA ASP A 134 16.66 5.86 -8.47
C ASP A 134 17.58 4.88 -9.24
N PRO A 135 17.21 4.48 -10.48
CA PRO A 135 18.02 3.57 -11.31
C PRO A 135 19.38 4.14 -11.70
N SER A 136 19.63 5.45 -11.49
CA SER A 136 20.90 6.09 -11.86
C SER A 136 22.02 5.89 -10.84
N LYS A 137 21.76 5.21 -9.70
CA LYS A 137 22.74 5.05 -8.60
C LYS A 137 23.13 3.62 -8.24
N THR A 138 22.70 2.61 -9.00
CA THR A 138 23.19 1.23 -8.83
C THR A 138 24.25 0.90 -9.86
N ASN A 139 25.47 1.39 -9.62
CA ASN A 139 26.71 0.84 -10.18
C ASN A 139 27.75 0.82 -9.06
N VAL A 140 27.72 -0.26 -8.27
CA VAL A 140 28.86 -0.83 -7.55
C VAL A 140 28.75 -2.34 -7.69
#